data_AF-A0A433U2F3-F1
#
_entry.id   AF-A0A433U2F3-F1
#
_cell.length_a   1.000
_cell.length_b   1.000
_cell.length_c   1.000
_cell.angle_alpha   90.00
_cell.angle_beta   90.00
_cell.angle_gamma   90.00
#
_symmetry.space_group_name_H-M   'P 1'
#
loop_
_entity.id
_entity.type
_entity.pdbx_description
1 polymer ?
#
loop_
_entity_poly.entity_id
_entity_poly.type
_entity_poly.pdbx_seq_one_letter_code
_entity_poly.pdbx_strand_id
1 'polypeptide(L)'
;FSGGVDWRSRLDTQRGAVLATELKNNSCKLAKWTVSALLAGSDQIKFGYVSRQHARDTAKHVLLGTQQFKPVEFANQINLNMDNAWGILRCIVDTCMKLKEGKYLIMKDPNKPVVRIYDIPDHTFDTDEEDDDDDDEDDSDDDDDDDDDDDDDDEPEK
;
A
#
# COMPACT_ATOMS: atom_id res chain seq x y z
N PHE A 1 2.92 -15.85 12.24
CA PHE A 1 2.99 -15.28 13.60
C PHE A 1 4.08 -14.22 13.55
N SER A 2 3.71 -12.96 13.31
CA SER A 2 4.65 -11.84 13.40
C SER A 2 4.68 -11.47 14.88
N GLY A 3 5.84 -11.54 15.55
CA GLY A 3 6.00 -11.46 17.01
C GLY A 3 5.61 -10.14 17.69
N GLY A 4 4.47 -9.57 17.32
CA GLY A 4 3.86 -8.37 17.91
C GLY A 4 2.76 -8.71 18.91
N VAL A 5 2.16 -7.65 19.46
CA VAL A 5 1.04 -7.71 20.39
C VAL A 5 -0.20 -8.28 19.69
N ASP A 6 -0.93 -9.19 20.32
CA ASP A 6 -2.23 -9.63 19.82
C ASP A 6 -3.26 -8.50 19.94
N TRP A 7 -3.69 -7.95 18.81
CA TRP A 7 -4.62 -6.82 18.79
C TRP A 7 -5.99 -7.21 19.33
N ARG A 8 -6.46 -8.46 19.14
CA ARG A 8 -7.83 -8.84 19.55
C ARG A 8 -8.03 -8.77 21.05
N SER A 9 -7.03 -9.15 21.83
CA SER A 9 -7.09 -9.08 23.29
C SER A 9 -6.71 -7.70 23.85
N ARG A 10 -5.92 -6.92 23.11
CA ARG A 10 -5.22 -5.74 23.65
C ARG A 10 -5.71 -4.40 23.11
N LEU A 11 -6.48 -4.36 22.02
CA LEU A 11 -6.87 -3.08 21.40
C LEU A 11 -7.83 -2.27 22.29
N ASP A 12 -8.69 -2.94 23.06
CA ASP A 12 -9.63 -2.28 23.96
C ASP A 12 -8.98 -1.83 25.27
N THR A 13 -8.10 -2.67 25.83
CA THR A 13 -7.50 -2.44 27.15
C THR A 13 -6.16 -1.70 27.09
N GLN A 14 -5.40 -1.85 26.00
CA GLN A 14 -4.02 -1.38 25.86
C GLN A 14 -3.74 -0.76 24.48
N ARG A 15 -4.67 0.07 24.00
CA ARG A 15 -4.58 0.73 22.67
C ARG A 15 -3.24 1.46 22.44
N GLY A 16 -2.73 2.13 23.47
CA GLY A 16 -1.43 2.81 23.40
C GLY A 16 -0.26 1.85 23.16
N ALA A 17 -0.27 0.66 23.76
CA ALA A 17 0.79 -0.34 23.57
C ALA A 17 0.74 -0.97 22.16
N VAL A 18 -0.47 -1.18 21.64
CA VAL A 18 -0.68 -1.61 20.25
C VAL A 18 -0.11 -0.56 19.30
N LEU A 19 -0.51 0.71 19.47
CA LEU A 19 -0.02 1.81 18.65
C LEU A 19 1.50 2.00 18.74
N ALA A 20 2.09 1.90 19.94
CA ALA A 20 3.54 2.01 20.12
C ALA A 20 4.30 0.87 19.40
N THR A 21 3.76 -0.35 19.43
CA THR A 21 4.32 -1.49 18.69
C THR A 21 4.25 -1.25 17.20
N GLU A 22 3.10 -0.74 16.71
CA GLU A 22 2.94 -0.38 15.30
C GLU A 22 3.84 0.77 14.86
N LEU A 23 4.05 1.76 15.72
CA LEU A 23 5.00 2.85 15.46
C LEU A 23 6.42 2.35 15.32
N LYS A 24 6.85 1.40 16.15
CA LYS A 24 8.17 0.79 16.05
C LYS A 24 8.34 0.00 14.75
N ASN A 25 7.33 -0.77 14.34
CA ASN A 25 7.42 -1.68 13.19
C ASN A 25 7.13 -0.99 11.86
N ASN A 26 6.36 0.10 11.86
CA ASN A 26 5.84 0.77 10.67
C ASN A 26 6.12 2.28 10.66
N SER A 27 7.18 2.74 11.34
CA SER A 27 7.50 4.16 11.56
C SER A 27 7.43 5.00 10.28
N CYS A 28 8.11 4.58 9.21
CA CYS A 28 8.13 5.32 7.94
C CYS A 28 6.74 5.38 7.27
N LYS A 29 5.94 4.32 7.38
CA LYS A 29 4.58 4.27 6.82
C LYS A 29 3.66 5.28 7.53
N LEU A 30 3.66 5.26 8.86
CA LEU A 30 2.87 6.18 9.67
C LEU A 30 3.34 7.63 9.52
N ALA A 31 4.65 7.87 9.43
CA ALA A 31 5.20 9.20 9.16
C ALA A 31 4.70 9.74 7.81
N LYS A 32 4.76 8.96 6.73
CA LYS A 32 4.27 9.38 5.40
C LYS A 32 2.79 9.76 5.43
N TRP A 33 1.93 8.93 6.01
CA TRP A 33 0.50 9.25 6.14
C TRP A 33 0.25 10.53 6.93
N THR A 34 1.02 10.75 8.00
CA THR A 34 0.91 11.94 8.84
C THR A 34 1.34 13.20 8.09
N VAL A 35 2.47 13.15 7.37
CA VAL A 35 2.92 14.25 6.51
C VAL A 35 1.87 14.55 5.45
N SER A 36 1.31 13.55 4.77
CA SER A 36 0.26 13.75 3.77
C SER A 36 -0.97 14.44 4.37
N ALA A 37 -1.43 14.01 5.55
CA ALA A 37 -2.57 14.64 6.23
C ALA A 37 -2.28 16.09 6.63
N LEU A 38 -1.05 16.39 7.09
CA LEU A 38 -0.61 17.75 7.42
C LEU A 38 -0.56 18.64 6.19
N LEU A 39 0.02 18.16 5.09
CA LEU A 39 0.12 18.92 3.83
C LEU A 39 -1.25 19.17 3.20
N ALA A 40 -2.17 18.22 3.34
CA ALA A 40 -3.55 18.39 2.89
C ALA A 40 -4.37 19.34 3.78
N GLY A 41 -3.84 19.80 4.92
CA GLY A 41 -4.58 20.62 5.88
C GLY A 41 -5.74 19.87 6.54
N SER A 42 -5.64 18.55 6.69
CA SER A 42 -6.71 17.74 7.29
C SER A 42 -6.86 18.02 8.78
N ASP A 43 -8.08 18.24 9.26
CA ASP A 43 -8.35 18.44 10.69
C ASP A 43 -8.13 17.17 11.52
N GLN A 44 -8.36 16.00 10.92
CA GLN A 44 -8.29 14.70 11.55
C GLN A 44 -7.65 13.67 10.63
N ILE A 45 -6.86 12.76 11.21
CA ILE A 45 -6.44 11.50 10.59
C ILE A 45 -7.09 10.33 11.35
N LYS A 46 -7.67 9.38 10.63
CA LYS A 46 -8.37 8.21 11.20
C LYS A 46 -7.65 6.92 10.79
N PHE A 47 -7.38 6.07 11.77
CA PHE A 47 -6.79 4.75 11.59
C PHE A 47 -7.82 3.65 11.88
N GLY A 48 -7.88 2.65 10.99
CA GLY A 48 -8.61 1.41 11.21
C GLY A 48 -7.65 0.28 11.54
N TYR A 49 -7.92 -0.45 12.63
CA TYR A 49 -7.17 -1.63 13.01
C TYR A 49 -7.81 -2.86 12.36
N VAL A 50 -7.23 -3.31 11.25
CA VAL A 50 -7.72 -4.46 10.49
C VAL A 50 -6.83 -5.67 10.75
N SER A 51 -7.45 -6.80 11.06
CA SER A 51 -6.75 -8.08 11.26
C SER A 51 -7.37 -9.18 10.40
N ARG A 52 -6.57 -10.13 9.94
CA ARG A 52 -7.06 -11.33 9.24
C ARG A 52 -7.98 -12.13 10.15
N GLN A 53 -9.04 -12.73 9.62
CA GLN A 53 -9.95 -13.58 10.39
C GLN A 53 -9.21 -14.81 10.93
N HIS A 54 -8.41 -15.46 10.07
CA HIS A 54 -7.51 -16.54 10.44
C HIS A 54 -6.07 -16.18 10.01
N ALA A 55 -5.07 -16.47 10.84
CA ALA A 55 -3.70 -16.00 10.60
C ALA A 55 -3.09 -16.50 9.27
N ARG A 56 -3.57 -17.66 8.77
CA ARG A 56 -3.13 -18.29 7.52
C ARG A 56 -3.92 -17.84 6.28
N ASP A 57 -5.11 -17.28 6.47
CA ASP A 57 -5.98 -16.84 5.36
C ASP A 57 -5.76 -15.34 5.11
N THR A 58 -5.32 -15.00 3.91
CA THR A 58 -5.05 -13.62 3.50
C THR A 58 -6.23 -12.95 2.79
N ALA A 59 -7.32 -13.67 2.51
CA ALA A 59 -8.48 -13.11 1.82
C ALA A 59 -9.45 -12.46 2.82
N LYS A 60 -9.69 -13.11 3.97
CA LYS A 60 -10.71 -12.68 4.94
C LYS A 60 -10.14 -11.80 6.05
N HIS A 61 -10.70 -10.61 6.22
CA HIS A 61 -10.29 -9.62 7.21
C HIS A 61 -11.47 -9.09 8.04
N VAL A 62 -11.18 -8.61 9.24
CA VAL A 62 -12.15 -7.99 10.16
C VAL A 62 -11.60 -6.68 10.73
N LEU A 63 -12.46 -5.67 10.82
CA LEU A 63 -12.17 -4.41 11.51
C LEU A 63 -12.33 -4.61 13.01
N LEU A 64 -11.26 -4.42 13.78
CA LEU A 64 -11.25 -4.55 15.23
C LEU A 64 -11.59 -3.23 15.94
N GLY A 65 -11.34 -2.10 15.29
CA GLY A 65 -11.65 -0.79 15.85
C GLY A 65 -11.03 0.34 15.05
N THR A 66 -11.37 1.57 15.44
CA THR A 66 -10.86 2.79 14.82
C THR A 66 -10.30 3.74 15.87
N GLN A 67 -9.31 4.55 15.48
CA GLN A 67 -8.78 5.64 16.28
C GLN A 67 -8.64 6.89 15.43
N GLN A 68 -8.83 8.06 16.05
CA GLN A 68 -8.72 9.35 15.39
C GLN A 68 -7.75 10.25 16.15
N PHE A 69 -7.03 11.09 15.41
CA PHE A 69 -6.09 12.05 15.95
C PHE A 69 -6.14 13.34 15.13
N LYS A 70 -5.78 14.47 15.76
CA LYS A 70 -5.32 15.63 14.99
C LYS A 70 -3.94 15.34 14.40
N PRO A 71 -3.69 15.59 13.10
CA PRO A 71 -2.39 15.28 12.49
C PRO A 71 -1.20 15.96 13.19
N VAL A 72 -1.37 17.20 13.68
CA VAL A 72 -0.32 17.94 14.41
C VAL A 72 0.03 17.25 15.74
N GLU A 73 -0.99 16.81 16.49
CA GLU A 73 -0.78 16.09 17.75
C GLU A 73 -0.15 14.72 17.51
N PHE A 74 -0.58 14.02 16.45
CA PHE A 74 -0.01 12.73 16.08
C PHE A 74 1.44 12.83 15.62
N ALA A 75 1.80 13.86 14.82
CA ALA A 75 3.18 14.12 14.42
C ALA A 75 4.12 14.25 15.62
N ASN A 76 3.69 14.98 16.66
CA ASN A 76 4.44 15.09 17.91
C ASN A 76 4.60 13.73 18.62
N GLN A 77 3.54 12.90 18.66
CA GLN A 77 3.60 11.57 19.30
C GLN A 77 4.59 10.61 18.60
N ILE A 78 4.71 10.72 17.29
CA ILE A 78 5.60 9.85 16.49
C ILE A 78 7.00 10.42 16.32
N ASN A 79 7.33 11.52 17.02
CA ASN A 79 8.59 12.25 16.91
C ASN A 79 8.91 12.71 15.47
N LEU A 80 7.87 13.14 14.73
CA LEU A 80 7.99 13.72 13.40
C LEU A 80 8.03 15.24 13.52
N ASN A 81 9.22 15.82 13.26
CA ASN A 81 9.41 17.26 13.25
C ASN A 81 9.27 17.80 11.81
N MET A 82 8.27 18.68 11.59
CA MET A 82 8.02 19.28 10.28
C MET A 82 9.11 20.28 9.85
N ASP A 83 9.78 20.97 10.77
CA ASP A 83 10.91 21.85 10.43
C ASP A 83 12.07 21.04 9.85
N ASN A 84 12.33 19.86 10.42
CA ASN A 84 13.31 18.92 9.89
C ASN A 84 12.87 18.40 8.51
N ALA A 85 11.60 18.03 8.35
CA ALA A 85 11.07 17.56 7.06
C ALA A 85 11.22 18.62 5.96
N TRP A 86 10.86 19.88 6.24
CA TRP A 86 11.05 21.00 5.32
C TRP A 86 12.52 21.30 5.06
N GLY A 87 13.39 21.19 6.07
CA GLY A 87 14.84 21.35 5.92
C GLY A 87 15.45 20.32 4.99
N ILE A 88 15.06 19.04 5.12
CA ILE A 88 15.50 17.95 4.22
C ILE A 88 15.00 18.21 2.80
N LEU A 89 13.72 18.56 2.64
CA LEU A 89 13.16 18.87 1.32
C LEU A 89 13.89 20.04 0.66
N ARG A 90 14.16 21.11 1.41
CA ARG A 90 14.88 22.28 0.92
C ARG A 90 16.29 21.91 0.45
N CYS A 91 16.99 21.06 1.21
CA CYS A 91 18.32 20.56 0.83
C CYS A 91 18.28 19.85 -0.53
N ILE A 92 17.30 18.96 -0.74
CA ILE A 92 17.13 18.25 -2.01
C ILE A 92 16.84 19.21 -3.15
N VAL A 93 15.89 20.14 -2.97
CA VAL A 93 15.53 21.13 -3.99
C VAL A 93 16.72 22.02 -4.35
N ASP A 94 17.47 22.52 -3.36
CA ASP A 94 18.66 23.34 -3.59
C ASP A 94 19.78 22.58 -4.31
N THR A 95 19.89 21.26 -4.10
CA THR A 95 20.82 20.41 -4.86
C THR A 95 20.35 20.27 -6.31
N CYS A 96 19.07 19.94 -6.54
CA CYS A 96 18.50 19.77 -7.88
C CYS A 96 18.57 21.07 -8.70
N MET A 97 18.32 22.23 -8.09
CA MET A 97 18.40 23.54 -8.76
C MET A 97 19.82 23.92 -9.23
N LYS A 98 20.86 23.22 -8.76
CA LYS A 98 22.26 23.40 -9.21
C LYS A 98 22.66 22.43 -10.32
N LEU A 99 21.85 21.41 -10.58
CA LEU A 99 22.09 20.44 -11.64
C LEU A 99 21.72 21.04 -13.00
N LYS A 100 22.13 20.37 -14.08
CA LYS A 100 21.75 20.77 -15.43
C LYS A 100 20.30 20.37 -15.68
N GLU A 101 19.71 20.92 -16.73
CA GLU A 101 18.40 20.46 -17.21
C GLU A 101 18.52 19.00 -17.70
N GLY A 102 17.55 18.17 -17.33
CA GLY A 102 17.52 16.73 -17.66
C GLY A 102 16.62 15.94 -16.70
N LYS A 103 16.46 14.63 -16.96
CA LYS A 103 15.77 13.71 -16.04
C LYS A 103 16.73 13.18 -14.96
N TYR A 104 16.23 13.10 -13.72
CA TYR A 104 16.99 12.59 -12.56
C TYR A 104 16.17 11.58 -11.76
N LEU A 105 16.86 10.64 -11.10
CA LEU A 105 16.26 9.64 -10.21
C LEU A 105 16.81 9.79 -8.79
N ILE A 106 15.92 9.93 -7.81
CA ILE A 106 16.27 9.88 -6.39
C ILE A 106 16.00 8.47 -5.86
N MET A 107 17.04 7.75 -5.44
CA MET A 107 16.92 6.39 -4.93
C MET A 107 17.58 6.24 -3.56
N LYS A 108 16.87 5.58 -2.64
CA LYS A 108 17.43 5.12 -1.38
C LYS A 108 18.17 3.80 -1.60
N ASP A 109 19.40 3.71 -1.11
CA ASP A 109 20.16 2.46 -1.11
C ASP A 109 19.40 1.37 -0.31
N PRO A 110 19.24 0.15 -0.86
CA PRO A 110 18.53 -0.93 -0.18
C PRO A 110 19.21 -1.39 1.12
N ASN A 111 20.54 -1.36 1.15
CA ASN A 111 21.36 -1.93 2.22
C ASN A 111 21.98 -0.86 3.13
N LYS A 112 22.16 0.37 2.61
CA LYS A 112 22.76 1.48 3.35
C LYS A 112 21.71 2.57 3.63
N PRO A 113 21.80 3.28 4.77
CA PRO A 113 20.92 4.41 5.07
C PRO A 113 21.35 5.68 4.31
N VAL A 114 21.42 5.61 2.98
CA VAL A 114 21.87 6.72 2.10
C VAL A 114 20.88 6.89 0.96
N VAL A 115 20.62 8.14 0.58
CA VAL A 115 19.85 8.51 -0.61
C VAL A 115 20.82 9.09 -1.65
N ARG A 116 20.65 8.72 -2.91
CA ARG A 116 21.47 9.20 -4.04
C ARG A 116 20.59 9.79 -5.13
N ILE A 117 21.15 10.76 -5.84
CA ILE A 117 20.55 11.38 -7.03
C ILE A 117 21.37 10.91 -8.22
N TYR A 118 20.71 10.32 -9.21
CA TYR A 118 21.30 9.82 -10.45
C TYR A 118 20.83 10.68 -11.61
N ASP A 119 21.78 11.07 -12.46
CA ASP A 119 21.51 11.63 -13.79
C ASP A 119 21.20 10.46 -14.73
N ILE A 120 20.07 10.53 -15.43
CA ILE A 120 19.58 9.44 -16.28
C ILE A 120 19.26 9.98 -17.68
N PRO A 121 19.41 9.16 -18.73
CA PRO A 121 18.99 9.55 -20.06
C PRO A 121 17.50 9.94 -20.10
N ASP A 122 17.14 10.91 -20.94
CA ASP A 122 15.76 11.40 -21.01
C ASP A 122 14.76 10.31 -21.44
N HIS A 123 15.19 9.30 -22.18
CA HIS A 123 14.34 8.19 -22.64
C HIS A 123 14.21 7.04 -21.63
N THR A 124 14.73 7.16 -20.40
CA THR A 124 14.78 6.04 -19.43
C THR A 124 13.41 5.55 -18.97
N PHE A 125 12.39 6.40 -19.01
CA PHE A 125 11.02 6.09 -18.53
C PHE A 125 9.97 6.18 -19.63
N ASP A 126 10.40 6.40 -20.86
CA ASP A 126 9.49 6.42 -21.98
C ASP A 126 9.18 4.94 -22.26
N THR A 127 7.98 4.50 -21.90
CA THR A 127 7.48 3.16 -22.24
C THR A 127 7.37 3.10 -23.75
N ASP A 128 8.00 2.11 -24.38
CA ASP A 128 7.80 1.82 -25.80
C ASP A 128 6.29 1.55 -25.99
N GLU A 129 5.55 2.49 -26.58
CA GLU A 129 4.11 2.39 -26.89
C GLU A 129 3.86 1.42 -28.08
N GLU A 130 4.62 0.32 -28.20
CA GLU A 130 4.64 -0.58 -29.37
C GLU A 130 4.39 -2.07 -29.05
N ASP A 131 3.74 -2.42 -27.93
CA ASP A 131 3.34 -3.81 -27.62
C ASP A 131 1.81 -3.93 -27.37
N ASP A 132 1.00 -3.24 -28.18
CA ASP A 132 -0.48 -3.26 -28.10
C ASP A 132 -1.12 -3.68 -29.45
N ASP A 133 -0.46 -4.59 -30.20
CA ASP A 133 -1.06 -5.23 -31.38
C ASP A 133 -0.87 -6.76 -31.31
N ASP A 134 -2.00 -7.46 -31.50
CA ASP A 134 -2.21 -8.89 -31.79
C ASP A 134 -2.17 -9.90 -30.64
N ASP A 135 -3.37 -10.25 -30.15
CA ASP A 135 -3.85 -11.65 -30.06
C ASP A 135 -5.37 -11.67 -29.80
N ASP A 136 -6.15 -11.22 -30.79
CA ASP A 136 -7.54 -11.66 -30.99
C ASP A 136 -7.50 -12.95 -31.83
N GLU A 137 -7.16 -14.09 -31.22
CA GLU A 137 -7.44 -15.41 -31.83
C GLU A 137 -8.78 -15.94 -31.30
N ASP A 138 -9.80 -15.66 -32.12
CA ASP A 138 -11.12 -16.28 -32.18
C ASP A 138 -10.94 -17.73 -32.62
N ASP A 139 -10.98 -18.69 -31.68
CA ASP A 139 -11.06 -20.12 -32.01
C ASP A 139 -12.49 -20.61 -31.75
N SER A 140 -13.32 -20.39 -32.77
CA SER A 140 -14.51 -21.16 -33.06
C SER A 140 -14.12 -22.55 -33.52
N ASP A 141 -14.49 -23.58 -32.76
CA ASP A 141 -14.69 -24.93 -33.30
C ASP A 141 -16.03 -25.47 -32.76
N ASP A 142 -17.06 -25.28 -33.61
CA ASP A 142 -18.14 -26.24 -33.76
C ASP A 142 -17.53 -27.58 -34.21
N ASP A 143 -17.98 -28.69 -33.63
CA ASP A 143 -18.42 -29.88 -34.36
C ASP A 143 -18.88 -30.96 -33.36
N ASP A 144 -20.21 -30.99 -33.20
CA ASP A 144 -21.11 -32.14 -33.41
C ASP A 144 -20.83 -33.52 -32.79
N ASP A 145 -21.89 -33.96 -32.12
CA ASP A 145 -22.53 -35.28 -32.14
C ASP A 145 -21.74 -36.52 -31.67
N ASP A 146 -22.22 -37.09 -30.56
CA ASP A 146 -22.71 -38.47 -30.63
C ASP A 146 -23.83 -38.65 -29.59
N ASP A 147 -25.01 -38.93 -30.16
CA ASP A 147 -26.20 -39.48 -29.52
C ASP A 147 -25.85 -40.69 -28.64
N ASP A 148 -26.50 -40.79 -27.48
CA ASP A 148 -27.06 -42.06 -27.03
C ASP A 148 -28.28 -41.75 -26.16
N ASP A 149 -29.42 -41.79 -26.84
CA ASP A 149 -30.73 -42.05 -26.27
C ASP A 149 -30.68 -43.28 -25.34
N ASP A 150 -31.23 -43.14 -24.14
CA ASP A 150 -32.09 -44.19 -23.59
C ASP A 150 -33.07 -43.51 -22.62
N ASP A 151 -34.26 -43.28 -23.17
CA ASP A 151 -35.53 -43.12 -22.48
C ASP A 151 -35.71 -44.22 -21.41
N ASP A 152 -36.16 -43.86 -20.22
CA ASP A 152 -37.49 -44.31 -19.80
C ASP A 152 -37.98 -43.51 -18.58
N ASP A 153 -39.05 -42.78 -18.86
CA ASP A 153 -40.07 -42.21 -17.99
C ASP A 153 -40.38 -43.04 -16.72
N ASP A 154 -40.57 -42.35 -15.59
CA ASP A 154 -41.93 -42.08 -15.09
C ASP A 154 -41.85 -41.30 -13.75
N GLU A 155 -42.26 -40.04 -13.80
CA GLU A 155 -42.86 -39.30 -12.67
C GLU A 155 -44.31 -39.84 -12.41
N PRO A 156 -45.15 -39.37 -11.45
CA PRO A 156 -44.98 -38.32 -10.43
C PRO A 156 -45.53 -38.68 -9.02
N GLU A 157 -45.32 -37.72 -8.11
CA GLU A 157 -46.12 -37.29 -6.94
C GLU A 157 -46.97 -38.29 -6.11
N LYS A 158 -46.62 -38.39 -4.81
CA LYS A 158 -47.48 -37.95 -3.70
C LYS A 158 -46.72 -37.76 -2.39
#